data_AF-A0AAW1MLU7-F1
#
_entry.id   AF-A0AAW1MLU7-F1
#
_cell.length_a   1.000
_cell.length_b   1.000
_cell.length_c   1.000
_cell.angle_alpha   90.00
_cell.angle_beta   90.00
_cell.angle_gamma   90.00
#
_symmetry.space_group_name_H-M   'P 1'
#
loop_
_entity.id
_entity.type
_entity.pdbx_description
1 polymer ?
#
loop_
_entity_poly.entity_id
_entity_poly.type
_entity_poly.pdbx_seq_one_letter_code
_entity_poly.pdbx_strand_id
1 'polypeptide(L)'
;MTGCWAIWEARNKYAFEGRHVEVEIVIRRISDFIREMRETVEKNEATKVDISGSSGWACPGEGLLKVKVDTGMKEGIETGTRVICRDSEGKVQWNWQFREKRCLIQQKRNSWRSSLDCGRKVAGR
;
A
#
# COMPACT_ATOMS: atom_id res chain seq x y z
N MET A 1 9.87 2.45 -8.96
CA MET A 1 10.19 1.33 -8.03
C MET A 1 9.04 0.31 -8.06
N THR A 2 8.72 -0.24 -9.25
CA THR A 2 7.42 -0.88 -9.54
C THR A 2 7.56 -2.23 -10.23
N GLY A 3 8.63 -2.46 -11.00
CA GLY A 3 8.90 -3.79 -11.58
C GLY A 3 9.23 -4.85 -10.53
N CYS A 4 10.13 -4.53 -9.60
CA CYS A 4 10.43 -5.42 -8.48
C CYS A 4 9.19 -5.68 -7.60
N TRP A 5 8.29 -4.69 -7.48
CA TRP A 5 7.03 -4.84 -6.76
C TRP A 5 6.06 -5.79 -7.47
N ALA A 6 5.87 -5.64 -8.79
CA ALA A 6 4.99 -6.52 -9.57
C ALA A 6 5.47 -7.98 -9.55
N ILE A 7 6.78 -8.19 -9.63
CA ILE A 7 7.40 -9.53 -9.52
C ILE A 7 7.19 -10.10 -8.11
N TRP A 8 7.45 -9.29 -7.07
CA TRP A 8 7.24 -9.69 -5.69
C TRP A 8 5.78 -10.04 -5.39
N GLU A 9 4.82 -9.24 -5.90
CA GLU A 9 3.39 -9.47 -5.77
C GLU A 9 2.97 -10.79 -6.44
N ALA A 10 3.40 -11.02 -7.69
CA ALA A 10 3.10 -12.26 -8.42
C ALA A 10 3.65 -13.50 -7.68
N ARG A 11 4.88 -13.41 -7.17
CA ARG A 11 5.49 -14.46 -6.36
C ARG A 11 4.69 -14.73 -5.07
N ASN A 12 4.19 -13.69 -4.41
CA ASN A 12 3.40 -13.85 -3.19
C ASN A 12 2.01 -14.44 -3.45
N LYS A 13 1.35 -14.04 -4.55
CA LYS A 13 0.07 -14.64 -4.97
C LYS A 13 0.20 -16.13 -5.21
N TYR A 14 1.30 -16.55 -5.85
CA TYR A 14 1.60 -17.96 -6.02
C TYR A 14 1.87 -18.65 -4.67
N ALA A 15 2.78 -18.10 -3.87
CA ALA A 15 3.24 -18.75 -2.63
C ALA A 15 2.18 -18.82 -1.51
N PHE A 16 1.31 -17.82 -1.39
CA PHE A 16 0.37 -17.70 -0.26
C PHE A 16 -1.09 -17.94 -0.64
N GLU A 17 -1.45 -17.77 -1.90
CA GLU A 17 -2.84 -17.86 -2.35
C GLU A 17 -3.04 -18.97 -3.39
N GLY A 18 -1.96 -19.63 -3.85
CA GLY A 18 -2.00 -20.63 -4.91
C GLY A 18 -2.41 -20.06 -6.27
N ARG A 19 -2.40 -18.73 -6.43
CA ARG A 19 -2.85 -18.05 -7.65
C ARG A 19 -1.67 -17.80 -8.58
N HIS A 20 -1.68 -18.45 -9.73
CA HIS A 20 -0.71 -18.17 -10.79
C HIS A 20 -1.06 -16.86 -11.49
N VAL A 21 -0.07 -15.99 -11.64
CA VAL A 21 -0.19 -14.77 -12.44
C VAL A 21 0.68 -14.97 -13.66
N GLU A 22 0.07 -14.94 -14.83
CA GLU A 22 0.80 -15.09 -16.09
C GLU A 22 1.88 -14.02 -16.23
N VAL A 23 3.06 -14.46 -16.68
CA VAL A 23 4.24 -13.61 -16.83
C VAL A 23 3.95 -12.42 -17.74
N GLU A 24 3.13 -12.63 -18.77
CA GLU A 24 2.67 -11.59 -19.70
C GLU A 24 1.93 -10.46 -18.99
N ILE A 25 1.12 -10.78 -17.96
CA ILE A 25 0.40 -9.78 -17.16
C ILE A 25 1.39 -8.96 -16.34
N VAL A 26 2.41 -9.60 -15.78
CA VAL A 26 3.47 -8.91 -15.01
C VAL A 26 4.26 -7.99 -15.92
N ILE A 27 4.70 -8.47 -17.08
CA ILE A 27 5.44 -7.68 -18.08
C ILE A 27 4.60 -6.49 -18.54
N ARG A 28 3.33 -6.71 -18.90
CA ARG A 28 2.43 -5.64 -19.34
C ARG A 28 2.30 -4.53 -18.30
N ARG A 29 2.08 -4.88 -17.02
CA ARG A 29 2.00 -3.92 -15.91
C ARG A 29 3.27 -3.08 -15.78
N ILE A 30 4.43 -3.70 -15.94
CA ILE A 30 5.72 -3.00 -15.89
C ILE A 30 5.85 -2.05 -17.07
N SER A 31 5.52 -2.51 -18.28
CA SER A 31 5.56 -1.70 -19.51
C SER A 31 4.61 -0.51 -19.46
N ASP A 32 3.38 -0.71 -19.01
CA ASP A 32 2.38 0.36 -18.87
C ASP A 32 2.87 1.43 -17.89
N PHE A 33 3.42 1.02 -16.74
CA PHE A 33 4.01 1.95 -15.79
C PHE A 33 5.20 2.74 -16.36
N ILE A 34 6.10 2.08 -17.10
CA ILE A 34 7.23 2.76 -17.74
C ILE A 34 6.73 3.79 -18.75
N ARG A 35 5.70 3.46 -19.52
CA ARG A 35 5.09 4.39 -20.48
C ARG A 35 4.50 5.60 -19.76
N GLU A 36 3.68 5.39 -18.74
CA GLU A 36 3.08 6.46 -17.94
C GLU A 36 4.14 7.37 -17.30
N MET A 37 5.21 6.79 -16.78
CA MET A 37 6.34 7.56 -16.24
C MET A 37 7.04 8.40 -17.30
N ARG A 38 7.29 7.85 -18.49
CA ARG A 38 7.89 8.62 -19.59
C ARG A 38 7.01 9.80 -19.99
N GLU A 39 5.71 9.57 -20.17
CA GLU A 39 4.77 10.63 -20.50
C GLU A 39 4.71 11.71 -19.41
N THR A 40 4.84 11.32 -18.14
CA THR A 40 4.84 12.25 -17.01
C THR A 40 6.14 13.06 -16.93
N VAL A 41 7.29 12.45 -17.23
CA VAL A 41 8.60 13.11 -17.25
C VAL A 41 8.72 14.05 -18.45
N GLU A 42 8.19 13.68 -19.61
CA GLU A 42 8.21 14.53 -20.82
C GLU A 42 7.26 15.73 -20.69
N LYS A 43 6.13 15.58 -19.98
CA LYS A 43 5.16 16.68 -19.76
C LYS A 43 5.55 17.63 -18.63
N ASN A 44 6.41 17.20 -17.71
CA ASN A 44 6.86 18.03 -16.61
C ASN A 44 8.37 18.26 -16.76
N GLU A 45 8.79 19.45 -17.19
CA GLU A 45 10.16 19.95 -16.97
C GLU A 45 10.41 20.22 -15.47
N ALA A 46 10.08 19.27 -14.62
CA ALA A 46 10.11 19.43 -13.18
C ALA A 46 11.53 19.22 -12.68
N THR A 47 12.12 20.35 -12.27
CA THR A 47 13.12 20.52 -11.21
C THR A 47 13.75 19.21 -10.74
N LYS A 48 15.00 18.97 -11.17
CA LYS A 48 15.86 17.94 -10.60
C LYS A 48 15.99 18.20 -9.10
N VAL A 49 15.12 17.59 -8.31
CA VAL A 49 15.33 17.47 -6.87
C VAL A 49 16.50 16.52 -6.73
N ASP A 50 17.65 17.05 -6.33
CA ASP A 50 18.82 16.26 -6.01
C ASP A 50 18.51 15.40 -4.78
N ILE A 51 18.05 14.17 -5.02
CA ILE A 51 17.97 13.14 -3.99
C ILE A 51 19.36 12.50 -3.93
N SER A 52 20.34 13.25 -3.41
CA SER A 52 21.71 12.77 -3.16
C SER A 52 21.83 11.91 -1.89
N GLY A 53 20.71 11.44 -1.34
CA GLY A 53 20.68 10.43 -0.29
C GLY A 53 20.76 9.03 -0.91
N SER A 54 21.84 8.29 -0.62
CA SER A 54 22.05 6.89 -1.00
C SER A 54 20.74 6.08 -0.89
N SER A 55 20.23 5.59 -2.02
CA SER A 55 18.94 4.90 -2.15
C SER A 55 18.90 3.50 -1.52
N GLY A 56 19.95 3.13 -0.77
CA GLY A 56 20.06 1.86 -0.07
C GLY A 56 19.62 1.95 1.38
N TRP A 57 19.14 0.83 1.94
CA TRP A 57 18.97 0.74 3.38
C TRP A 57 20.34 0.88 4.06
N ALA A 58 20.52 1.95 4.84
CA ALA A 58 21.65 2.11 5.73
C ALA A 58 21.18 2.05 7.20
N CYS A 59 22.06 1.54 8.07
CA CYS A 59 21.92 1.65 9.52
C CYS A 59 21.90 3.13 9.94
N PRO A 60 21.17 3.49 11.00
CA PRO A 60 21.23 4.83 11.58
C PRO A 60 22.62 5.09 12.19
N GLY A 61 22.96 6.37 12.39
CA GLY A 61 24.19 6.76 13.11
C GLY A 61 24.20 6.25 14.55
N GLU A 62 25.39 6.20 15.16
CA GLU A 62 25.55 5.79 16.55
C GLU A 62 24.70 6.65 17.50
N GLY A 63 24.06 6.01 18.49
CA GLY A 63 23.11 6.67 19.40
C GLY A 63 21.73 6.96 18.81
N LEU A 64 21.47 6.60 17.54
CA LEU A 64 20.17 6.78 16.88
C LEU A 64 19.45 5.45 16.66
N LEU A 65 18.11 5.52 16.69
CA LEU A 65 17.22 4.41 16.39
C LEU A 65 16.46 4.70 15.09
N LYS A 66 16.42 3.70 14.19
CA LYS A 66 15.63 3.75 12.95
C LYS A 66 14.33 2.99 13.13
N VAL A 67 13.23 3.73 13.18
CA VAL A 67 11.88 3.16 13.27
C VAL A 67 11.28 3.06 11.86
N LYS A 68 10.88 1.84 11.47
CA LYS A 68 10.09 1.58 10.27
C LYS A 68 8.67 1.26 10.68
N VAL A 69 7.70 1.95 10.08
CA VAL A 69 6.27 1.68 10.24
C VAL A 69 5.73 1.25 8.90
N ASP A 70 5.01 0.13 8.87
CA ASP A 70 4.32 -0.38 7.70
C ASP A 70 2.86 -0.69 8.06
N THR A 71 1.93 -0.35 7.17
CA THR A 71 0.50 -0.54 7.39
C THR A 71 -0.11 -1.24 6.17
N GLY A 72 -0.73 -2.39 6.42
CA GLY A 72 -1.51 -3.13 5.45
C GLY A 72 -3.00 -2.96 5.70
N MET A 73 -3.77 -2.82 4.63
CA MET A 73 -5.23 -2.82 4.68
C MET A 73 -5.75 -3.90 3.73
N LYS A 74 -6.68 -4.72 4.22
CA LYS A 74 -7.49 -5.63 3.40
C LYS A 74 -8.91 -5.05 3.35
N GLU A 75 -9.41 -4.79 2.15
CA GLU A 75 -10.75 -4.19 1.95
C GLU A 75 -11.80 -4.87 2.82
N GLY A 76 -12.45 -4.09 3.68
CA GLY A 76 -13.64 -4.48 4.45
C GLY A 76 -13.42 -5.42 5.64
N ILE A 77 -12.20 -5.88 5.94
CA ILE A 77 -12.00 -6.99 6.88
C ILE A 77 -10.98 -6.65 7.98
N GLU A 78 -9.77 -6.22 7.61
CA GLU A 78 -8.66 -6.12 8.56
C GLU A 78 -7.68 -5.00 8.19
N THR A 79 -7.24 -4.24 9.19
CA THR A 79 -6.08 -3.35 9.11
C THR A 79 -4.99 -3.89 10.03
N GLY A 80 -3.74 -3.78 9.61
CA GLY A 80 -2.60 -4.19 10.41
C GLY A 80 -1.46 -3.20 10.29
N THR A 81 -0.88 -2.82 11.42
CA THR A 81 0.30 -1.96 11.47
C THR A 81 1.44 -2.73 12.12
N ARG A 82 2.63 -2.61 11.55
CA ARG A 82 3.86 -3.18 12.09
C ARG A 82 4.89 -2.08 12.28
N VAL A 83 5.52 -2.08 13.44
CA VAL A 83 6.59 -1.16 13.80
C VAL A 83 7.84 -1.98 14.11
N ILE A 84 8.96 -1.65 13.46
CA ILE A 84 10.26 -2.26 13.75
C ILE A 84 11.26 -1.14 14.03
N CYS A 85 11.90 -1.22 15.20
CA CYS A 85 12.96 -0.32 15.63
C CYS A 85 14.31 -1.04 15.55
N ARG A 86 15.30 -0.42 14.92
CA ARG A 86 16.68 -0.93 14.83
C ARG A 86 17.68 0.10 15.32
N ASP A 87 18.76 -0.37 15.92
CA ASP A 87 19.91 0.46 16.32
C ASP A 87 20.91 0.65 15.17
N SER A 88 22.05 1.29 15.49
CA SER A 88 23.17 1.58 14.60
C SER A 88 23.91 0.35 14.08
N GLU A 89 23.79 -0.79 14.76
CA GLU A 89 24.30 -2.08 14.28
C GLU A 89 23.26 -2.80 13.40
N GLY A 90 22.07 -2.23 13.26
CA GLY A 90 20.95 -2.83 12.55
C GLY A 90 20.21 -3.91 13.36
N LYS A 91 20.56 -4.09 14.64
CA LYS A 91 19.91 -5.05 15.54
C LYS A 91 18.52 -4.55 15.88
N VAL A 92 17.55 -5.45 15.81
CA VAL A 92 16.16 -5.14 16.18
C VAL A 92 16.10 -4.98 17.69
N GLN A 93 15.84 -3.77 18.12
CA GLN A 93 15.57 -3.49 19.51
C GLN A 93 14.13 -3.88 19.80
N TRP A 94 13.17 -3.29 19.09
CA TRP A 94 11.74 -3.49 19.34
C TRP A 94 11.01 -3.90 18.05
N ASN A 95 10.06 -4.82 18.18
CA ASN A 95 9.15 -5.23 17.10
C ASN A 95 7.73 -5.29 17.68
N TRP A 96 6.82 -4.52 17.11
CA TRP A 96 5.44 -4.44 17.56
C TRP A 96 4.49 -4.62 16.38
N GLN A 97 3.36 -5.28 16.64
CA GLN A 97 2.33 -5.50 15.66
C GLN A 97 0.96 -5.25 16.28
N PHE A 98 0.14 -4.50 15.55
CA PHE A 98 -1.27 -4.31 15.83
C PHE A 98 -2.10 -4.83 14.67
N ARG A 99 -3.22 -5.48 15.00
CA ARG A 99 -4.21 -5.94 14.03
C ARG A 99 -5.58 -5.56 14.55
N GLU A 100 -6.32 -4.78 13.77
CA GLU A 100 -7.71 -4.46 14.05
C GLU A 100 -8.57 -5.23 13.06
N LYS A 101 -9.44 -6.10 13.58
CA LYS A 101 -10.51 -6.71 12.79
C LYS A 101 -11.72 -5.81 12.88
N ARG A 102 -12.11 -5.14 11.80
CA ARG A 102 -13.42 -4.46 11.77
C ARG A 102 -14.47 -5.46 11.33
N CYS A 103 -15.38 -5.78 12.24
CA CYS A 103 -16.61 -6.50 11.90
C CYS A 103 -17.49 -5.58 11.03
N LEU A 104 -18.11 -6.12 9.98
CA LEU A 104 -18.94 -5.47 8.94
C LEU A 104 -20.20 -4.73 9.45
N ILE A 105 -20.29 -4.39 10.74
CA ILE A 105 -21.46 -3.74 11.36
C ILE A 105 -21.63 -2.29 10.86
N GLN A 106 -20.59 -1.65 10.31
CA GLN A 106 -20.71 -0.28 9.80
C GLN A 106 -21.43 -0.17 8.43
N GLN A 107 -21.57 -1.26 7.65
CA GLN A 107 -22.30 -1.21 6.38
C GLN A 107 -23.82 -1.03 6.56
N LYS A 108 -24.38 -1.40 7.73
CA LYS A 108 -25.80 -1.10 8.02
C LYS A 108 -26.09 0.39 8.18
N ARG A 109 -25.10 1.26 8.45
CA ARG A 109 -25.36 2.71 8.59
C ARG A 109 -25.62 3.42 7.26
N ASN A 110 -25.17 2.84 6.14
CA ASN A 110 -25.45 3.38 4.80
C ASN A 110 -26.71 2.77 4.17
N SER A 111 -27.16 1.59 4.62
CA SER A 111 -28.45 1.02 4.20
C SER A 111 -29.67 1.77 4.76
N TRP A 112 -29.55 2.45 5.92
CA TRP A 112 -30.65 3.24 6.48
C TRP A 112 -30.85 4.60 5.78
N ARG A 113 -29.83 5.15 5.11
CA ARG A 113 -29.95 6.42 4.37
C ARG A 113 -30.61 6.24 3.00
N SER A 114 -30.43 5.10 2.35
CA SER A 114 -31.07 4.81 1.06
C SER A 114 -32.54 4.41 1.16
N SER A 115 -33.02 3.90 2.31
CA SER A 115 -34.46 3.67 2.53
C SER A 115 -35.25 4.95 2.87
N LEU A 116 -34.63 6.00 3.40
CA LEU A 116 -35.30 7.27 3.70
C LEU A 116 -35.51 8.16 2.47
N ASP A 117 -34.73 7.97 1.40
CA ASP A 117 -34.86 8.75 0.16
C ASP A 117 -35.94 8.18 -0.79
N CYS A 118 -36.34 6.92 -0.60
CA CYS A 118 -37.45 6.33 -1.33
C CYS A 118 -38.83 6.78 -0.80
N GLY A 119 -38.89 7.32 0.42
CA GLY A 119 -40.12 7.81 1.06
C GLY A 119 -40.50 9.26 0.74
N ARG A 120 -39.58 10.09 0.20
CA ARG A 120 -39.87 11.50 -0.14
C ARG A 120 -40.38 11.74 -1.55
N LYS A 121 -40.30 10.75 -2.45
CA LYS A 121 -40.83 10.86 -3.83
C LYS A 121 -42.31 10.49 -3.99
N VAL A 122 -43.00 10.08 -2.91
CA VAL A 122 -44.43 9.69 -2.96
C VAL A 122 -45.36 10.73 -2.32
N ALA A 123 -44.82 11.79 -1.71
CA ALA A 123 -45.60 12.86 -1.04
C ALA A 123 -45.52 14.21 -1.78
N GLY A 124 -45.58 14.18 -3.11
CA GLY A 124 -45.67 15.34 -3.98
C GLY A 124 -46.77 15.13 -5.00
N ARG A 125 -48.02 15.23 -4.55
CA ARG A 125 -49.20 15.41 -5.41
C ARG A 125 -50.14 16.39 -4.72
#